data_AF-A0A6V7ULE9-F1
#
_entry.id   AF-A0A6V7ULE9-F1
#
_cell.length_a   1.000
_cell.length_b   1.000
_cell.length_c   1.000
_cell.angle_alpha   90.00
_cell.angle_beta   90.00
_cell.angle_gamma   90.00
#
_symmetry.space_group_name_H-M   'P 1'
#
loop_
_entity.id
_entity.type
_entity.pdbx_description
1 polymer ?
#
loop_
_entity_poly.entity_id
_entity_poly.type
_entity_poly.pdbx_seq_one_letter_code
_entity_poly.pdbx_strand_id
1 'polypeptide(L)'
;MTTSKTFSTEQCFLTDIFTLAAAENCQTNLESGKLIESANLSKRKFRDLAIKLKSLKGCVGSANVKMGNTIVSCAVTGPKEQQSGETALEGLLNISLHGIDPALRYSVEHALQAVVCLKKLARTEMDVELNVLSDDGGVLAACLLASGLAIASANIEMFDILLPCNILIPTQPPSPPGFPPAFILDPDSATIAKYSSKAALLTLAIIPSIGQIVLTEFSGCPLPLSICQQIIPAAFDCCMQLYSNVRQNLVDSLEELDDNLIVENLMIE
;
A
#
# COMPACT_ATOMS: atom_id res chain seq x y z
N MET A 1 0.51 -34.63 18.77
CA MET A 1 -0.83 -34.48 18.19
C MET A 1 -1.41 -33.16 18.69
N THR A 2 -1.38 -32.09 17.89
CA THR A 2 -2.29 -30.91 17.89
C THR A 2 -1.61 -29.72 17.19
N THR A 3 -1.69 -29.64 15.85
CA THR A 3 -1.47 -28.40 15.07
C THR A 3 -2.12 -28.57 13.68
N SER A 4 -3.44 -28.51 13.60
CA SER A 4 -4.13 -28.64 12.29
C SER A 4 -5.49 -27.94 12.22
N LYS A 5 -5.73 -26.90 13.04
CA LYS A 5 -7.02 -26.19 13.06
C LYS A 5 -7.01 -24.73 12.58
N THR A 6 -5.86 -24.15 12.20
CA THR A 6 -5.80 -22.77 11.68
C THR A 6 -5.86 -22.66 10.16
N PHE A 7 -5.66 -23.75 9.41
CA PHE A 7 -5.58 -23.72 7.94
C PHE A 7 -6.94 -23.79 7.21
N SER A 8 -8.02 -24.26 7.86
CA SER A 8 -9.32 -24.42 7.17
C SER A 8 -10.15 -23.13 7.11
N THR A 9 -9.93 -22.17 8.00
CA THR A 9 -10.68 -20.90 8.00
C THR A 9 -10.22 -19.95 6.89
N GLU A 10 -9.00 -20.11 6.39
CA GLU A 10 -8.45 -19.31 5.27
C GLU A 10 -8.99 -19.76 3.90
N GLN A 11 -9.45 -21.01 3.75
CA GLN A 11 -9.94 -21.53 2.47
C GLN A 11 -11.36 -21.06 2.13
N CYS A 12 -12.21 -20.78 3.12
CA CYS A 12 -13.54 -20.21 2.87
C CYS A 12 -13.49 -18.70 2.56
N PHE A 13 -12.38 -18.03 2.91
CA PHE A 13 -12.17 -16.60 2.62
C PHE A 13 -11.75 -16.33 1.18
N LEU A 14 -11.14 -17.33 0.52
CA LEU A 14 -10.74 -17.25 -0.89
C LEU A 14 -11.95 -17.33 -1.84
N THR A 15 -12.99 -18.08 -1.50
CA THR A 15 -14.14 -18.31 -2.40
C THR A 15 -15.01 -17.08 -2.63
N ASP A 16 -15.08 -16.15 -1.67
CA ASP A 16 -15.88 -14.92 -1.80
C ASP A 16 -15.13 -13.80 -2.56
N ILE A 17 -13.81 -13.85 -2.66
CA ILE A 17 -13.00 -12.91 -3.46
C ILE A 17 -13.04 -13.28 -4.96
N PHE A 18 -13.17 -14.57 -5.28
CA PHE A 18 -13.12 -15.02 -6.68
C PHE A 18 -14.47 -14.99 -7.41
N THR A 19 -15.60 -14.82 -6.72
CA THR A 19 -16.94 -14.84 -7.35
C THR A 19 -17.39 -13.50 -7.93
N LEU A 20 -16.80 -12.38 -7.51
CA LEU A 20 -17.11 -11.03 -8.04
C LEU A 20 -16.30 -10.65 -9.29
N ALA A 21 -15.24 -11.38 -9.62
CA ALA A 21 -14.36 -11.08 -10.75
C ALA A 21 -14.84 -11.68 -12.11
N ALA A 22 -15.97 -12.39 -12.12
CA ALA A 22 -16.42 -13.18 -13.27
C ALA A 22 -17.39 -12.47 -14.23
N ALA A 23 -17.73 -11.20 -13.98
CA ALA A 23 -18.72 -10.47 -14.77
C ALA A 23 -18.11 -9.20 -15.39
N GLU A 24 -17.44 -9.32 -16.53
CA GLU A 24 -17.53 -8.37 -17.63
C GLU A 24 -16.72 -8.88 -18.85
N ASN A 25 -17.43 -9.24 -19.92
CA ASN A 25 -16.83 -9.65 -21.18
C ASN A 25 -17.53 -8.94 -22.36
N CYS A 26 -16.69 -8.43 -23.27
CA CYS A 26 -16.88 -8.25 -24.72
C CYS A 26 -17.86 -7.21 -25.30
N GLN A 27 -17.30 -6.26 -26.08
CA GLN A 27 -17.68 -5.94 -27.49
C GLN A 27 -16.61 -4.99 -28.11
N THR A 28 -15.72 -5.48 -28.99
CA THR A 28 -15.70 -5.39 -30.47
C THR A 28 -15.41 -4.02 -31.12
N ASN A 29 -14.19 -3.89 -31.64
CA ASN A 29 -13.70 -3.22 -32.87
C ASN A 29 -14.48 -2.05 -33.52
N LEU A 30 -13.97 -0.81 -33.38
CA LEU A 30 -13.74 0.19 -34.45
C LEU A 30 -12.99 1.41 -33.88
N GLU A 31 -12.15 2.10 -34.67
CA GLU A 31 -11.47 3.40 -34.39
C GLU A 31 -10.02 3.39 -33.84
N SER A 32 -9.07 2.95 -34.67
CA SER A 32 -7.61 2.90 -34.44
C SER A 32 -6.88 4.24 -34.19
N GLY A 33 -7.61 5.37 -34.08
CA GLY A 33 -7.05 6.70 -33.78
C GLY A 33 -7.26 7.16 -32.34
N LYS A 34 -8.41 6.83 -31.72
CA LYS A 34 -8.70 7.11 -30.31
C LYS A 34 -8.10 6.07 -29.35
N LEU A 35 -7.69 4.91 -29.89
CA LEU A 35 -7.11 3.80 -29.13
C LEU A 35 -5.76 4.13 -28.50
N ILE A 36 -4.97 5.06 -29.06
CA ILE A 36 -3.67 5.43 -28.48
C ILE A 36 -3.87 6.32 -27.24
N GLU A 37 -4.88 7.18 -27.23
CA GLU A 37 -5.23 8.01 -26.07
C GLU A 37 -5.95 7.19 -25.00
N SER A 38 -6.88 6.31 -25.35
CA SER A 38 -7.55 5.43 -24.39
C SER A 38 -6.64 4.33 -23.83
N ALA A 39 -5.68 3.82 -24.60
CA ALA A 39 -4.65 2.89 -24.11
C ALA A 39 -3.55 3.60 -23.27
N ASN A 40 -3.38 4.91 -23.42
CA ASN A 40 -2.55 5.71 -22.51
C ASN A 40 -3.32 6.13 -21.25
N LEU A 41 -4.65 6.29 -21.33
CA LEU A 41 -5.52 6.51 -20.18
C LEU A 41 -5.60 5.27 -19.28
N SER A 42 -5.71 4.07 -19.87
CA SER A 42 -5.73 2.82 -19.11
C SER A 42 -4.41 2.52 -18.39
N LYS A 43 -3.29 3.07 -18.86
CA LYS A 43 -1.97 2.99 -18.18
C LYS A 43 -1.84 3.93 -16.99
N ARG A 44 -2.80 4.82 -16.75
CA ARG A 44 -2.84 5.73 -15.59
C ARG A 44 -3.87 5.31 -14.53
N LYS A 45 -4.32 4.06 -14.56
CA LYS A 45 -5.27 3.55 -13.57
C LYS A 45 -4.53 2.66 -12.57
N PHE A 46 -4.83 2.85 -11.29
CA PHE A 46 -4.42 1.90 -10.25
C PHE A 46 -5.02 0.53 -10.52
N ARG A 47 -4.32 -0.52 -10.11
CA ARG A 47 -4.88 -1.88 -10.05
C ARG A 47 -6.00 -1.92 -9.00
N ASP A 48 -6.85 -2.95 -9.07
CA ASP A 48 -7.93 -3.12 -8.11
C ASP A 48 -7.36 -3.16 -6.69
N LEU A 49 -7.87 -2.26 -5.85
CA LEU A 49 -7.46 -2.10 -4.47
C LEU A 49 -8.57 -2.66 -3.57
N ALA A 50 -8.23 -3.65 -2.77
CA ALA A 50 -9.09 -4.15 -1.70
C ALA A 50 -8.36 -4.03 -0.37
N ILE A 51 -9.01 -3.38 0.59
CA ILE A 51 -8.49 -3.16 1.93
C ILE A 51 -9.42 -3.88 2.90
N LYS A 52 -8.85 -4.64 3.83
CA LYS A 52 -9.59 -5.22 4.96
C LYS A 52 -8.85 -4.91 6.25
N LEU A 53 -9.50 -4.19 7.15
CA LEU A 53 -8.97 -3.92 8.49
C LEU A 53 -9.30 -5.07 9.44
N LYS A 54 -8.57 -5.16 10.55
CA LYS A 54 -8.79 -6.11 11.66
C LYS A 54 -8.96 -7.58 11.23
N SER A 55 -8.19 -8.02 10.24
CA SER A 55 -8.28 -9.40 9.73
C SER A 55 -7.68 -10.44 10.68
N LEU A 56 -6.71 -10.06 11.53
CA LEU A 56 -6.02 -10.98 12.43
C LEU A 56 -6.52 -10.80 13.87
N LYS A 57 -6.92 -11.91 14.48
CA LYS A 57 -7.30 -11.97 15.90
C LYS A 57 -6.03 -12.19 16.74
N GLY A 58 -5.77 -11.32 17.71
CA GLY A 58 -4.61 -11.40 18.60
C GLY A 58 -3.63 -10.21 18.51
N CYS A 59 -3.83 -9.33 17.54
CA CYS A 59 -3.09 -8.07 17.40
C CYS A 59 -3.99 -6.89 17.76
N VAL A 60 -3.40 -5.76 18.15
CA VAL A 60 -4.17 -4.53 18.48
C VAL A 60 -4.69 -3.88 17.19
N GLY A 61 -3.86 -3.86 16.16
CA GLY A 61 -4.26 -3.48 14.80
C GLY A 61 -3.78 -4.50 13.79
N SER A 62 -4.56 -4.71 12.75
CA SER A 62 -4.12 -5.45 11.58
C SER A 62 -4.76 -4.87 10.33
N ALA A 63 -4.08 -4.97 9.20
CA ALA A 63 -4.60 -4.57 7.91
C ALA A 63 -4.08 -5.50 6.83
N ASN A 64 -4.99 -5.91 5.94
CA ASN A 64 -4.68 -6.65 4.74
C ASN A 64 -4.95 -5.74 3.54
N VAL A 65 -3.94 -5.59 2.70
CA VAL A 65 -4.02 -4.79 1.48
C VAL A 65 -3.75 -5.71 0.31
N LYS A 66 -4.69 -5.71 -0.64
CA LYS A 66 -4.53 -6.35 -1.93
C LYS A 66 -4.51 -5.27 -3.01
N MET A 67 -3.42 -5.23 -3.75
CA MET A 67 -3.19 -4.31 -4.85
C MET A 67 -2.95 -5.14 -6.11
N GLY A 68 -3.99 -5.35 -6.91
CA GLY A 68 -4.00 -6.35 -7.96
C GLY A 68 -3.77 -7.75 -7.37
N ASN A 69 -2.66 -8.40 -7.73
CA ASN A 69 -2.29 -9.70 -7.15
C ASN A 69 -1.26 -9.57 -6.01
N THR A 70 -0.75 -8.37 -5.71
CA THR A 70 0.15 -8.19 -4.58
C THR A 70 -0.66 -8.14 -3.30
N ILE A 71 -0.39 -9.06 -2.38
CA ILE A 71 -1.13 -9.19 -1.11
C ILE A 71 -0.15 -9.06 0.04
N VAL A 72 -0.39 -8.05 0.89
CA VAL A 72 0.40 -7.78 2.08
C VAL A 72 -0.51 -7.78 3.29
N SER A 73 -0.09 -8.47 4.35
CA SER A 73 -0.71 -8.44 5.67
C SER A 73 0.22 -7.70 6.63
N CYS A 74 -0.32 -6.77 7.40
CA CYS A 74 0.39 -6.07 8.44
C CYS A 74 -0.29 -6.32 9.78
N ALA A 75 0.50 -6.65 10.80
CA ALA A 75 0.09 -6.77 12.19
C ALA A 75 0.84 -5.73 13.02
N VAL A 76 0.11 -5.02 13.88
CA VAL A 76 0.69 -4.09 14.84
C VAL A 76 0.45 -4.65 16.22
N THR A 77 1.54 -4.98 16.90
CA THR A 77 1.49 -5.24 18.34
C THR A 77 1.72 -3.90 19.03
N GLY A 78 0.77 -3.55 19.89
CA GLY A 78 0.61 -2.20 20.42
C GLY A 78 1.82 -1.65 21.16
N PRO A 79 1.70 -0.42 21.69
CA PRO A 79 2.75 0.20 22.48
C PRO A 79 3.01 -0.63 23.76
N LYS A 80 4.09 -1.38 23.78
CA LYS A 80 4.62 -2.10 24.95
C LYS A 80 5.53 -1.17 25.74
N GLU A 81 5.64 -1.40 27.04
CA GLU A 81 6.63 -0.68 27.84
C GLU A 81 8.04 -1.09 27.42
N GLN A 82 8.88 -0.09 27.13
CA GLN A 82 10.25 -0.32 26.71
C GLN A 82 11.07 -0.84 27.89
N GLN A 83 11.64 -2.04 27.76
CA GLN A 83 12.43 -2.67 28.84
C GLN A 83 13.80 -2.02 29.07
N SER A 84 14.26 -1.16 28.15
CA SER A 84 15.60 -0.58 28.17
C SER A 84 15.56 0.91 27.85
N GLY A 85 15.49 1.76 28.88
CA GLY A 85 15.79 3.19 28.76
C GLY A 85 14.96 4.10 29.67
N GLU A 86 15.50 4.48 30.83
CA GLU A 86 14.86 5.43 31.77
C GLU A 86 14.66 6.86 31.17
N THR A 87 15.25 7.13 29.99
CA THR A 87 15.33 8.49 29.38
C THR A 87 14.93 8.54 27.90
N ALA A 88 14.08 7.63 27.40
CA ALA A 88 13.55 7.76 26.04
C ALA A 88 12.40 8.79 26.00
N LEU A 89 12.66 9.96 25.40
CA LEU A 89 11.67 11.02 25.20
C LEU A 89 10.73 10.75 24.00
N GLU A 90 11.12 9.82 23.14
CA GLU A 90 10.39 9.41 21.94
C GLU A 90 10.15 7.90 21.99
N GLY A 91 9.06 7.46 21.37
CA GLY A 91 8.76 6.04 21.20
C GLY A 91 9.70 5.35 20.23
N LEU A 92 9.91 4.06 20.45
CA LEU A 92 10.68 3.22 19.54
C LEU A 92 9.74 2.49 18.58
N LEU A 93 10.12 2.47 17.29
CA LEU A 93 9.43 1.71 16.26
C LEU A 93 10.31 0.56 15.81
N ASN A 94 9.82 -0.67 15.92
CA ASN A 94 10.51 -1.87 15.44
C ASN A 94 9.70 -2.50 14.30
N ILE A 95 10.36 -2.76 13.16
CA ILE A 95 9.71 -3.28 11.97
C ILE A 95 10.34 -4.62 11.59
N SER A 96 9.49 -5.64 11.49
CA SER A 96 9.88 -6.97 11.01
C SER A 96 9.24 -7.20 9.65
N LEU A 97 10.08 -7.40 8.62
CA LEU A 97 9.64 -7.79 7.28
C LEU A 97 9.83 -9.30 7.10
N HIS A 98 8.79 -9.97 6.64
CA HIS A 98 8.82 -11.37 6.23
C HIS A 98 8.48 -11.53 4.74
N GLY A 99 9.27 -12.33 4.03
CA GLY A 99 9.03 -12.71 2.64
C GLY A 99 9.80 -11.92 1.57
N ILE A 100 10.49 -10.83 1.92
CA ILE A 100 11.22 -9.94 0.97
C ILE A 100 12.61 -9.57 1.51
N ASP A 101 13.40 -8.94 0.64
CA ASP A 101 14.68 -8.31 0.95
C ASP A 101 14.62 -7.41 2.21
N PRO A 102 15.59 -7.58 3.12
CA PRO A 102 15.66 -6.79 4.35
C PRO A 102 15.99 -5.31 4.08
N ALA A 103 16.43 -4.95 2.87
CA ALA A 103 16.77 -3.57 2.53
C ALA A 103 15.55 -2.63 2.59
N LEU A 104 14.37 -3.10 2.20
CA LEU A 104 13.14 -2.31 2.22
C LEU A 104 12.67 -1.96 3.64
N ARG A 105 13.18 -2.68 4.66
CA ARG A 105 12.84 -2.42 6.07
C ARG A 105 13.18 -0.99 6.43
N TYR A 106 14.37 -0.52 6.05
CA TYR A 106 14.81 0.83 6.37
C TYR A 106 13.90 1.89 5.77
N SER A 107 13.44 1.68 4.54
CA SER A 107 12.56 2.61 3.81
C SER A 107 11.19 2.73 4.47
N VAL A 108 10.62 1.59 4.89
CA VAL A 108 9.36 1.55 5.64
C VAL A 108 9.55 2.19 7.02
N GLU A 109 10.67 1.93 7.68
CA GLU A 109 11.00 2.52 8.99
C GLU A 109 11.06 4.05 8.94
N HIS A 110 11.81 4.59 8.00
CA HIS A 110 11.90 6.04 7.82
C HIS A 110 10.55 6.65 7.47
N ALA A 111 9.75 5.98 6.64
CA ALA A 111 8.44 6.47 6.27
C ALA A 111 7.47 6.51 7.45
N LEU A 112 7.48 5.48 8.30
CA LEU A 112 6.60 5.40 9.48
C LEU A 112 7.04 6.33 10.61
N GLN A 113 8.34 6.53 10.80
CA GLN A 113 8.86 7.51 11.76
C GLN A 113 8.39 8.95 11.44
N ALA A 114 8.21 9.28 10.16
CA ALA A 114 7.69 10.58 9.74
C ALA A 114 6.18 10.75 9.96
N VAL A 115 5.44 9.64 10.06
CA VAL A 115 3.96 9.61 10.09
C VAL A 115 3.42 9.43 11.50
N VAL A 116 4.09 8.63 12.32
CA VAL A 116 3.68 8.31 13.70
C VAL A 116 4.15 9.41 14.64
N CYS A 117 3.29 9.82 15.58
CA CYS A 117 3.65 10.83 16.57
C CYS A 117 4.49 10.23 17.72
N LEU A 118 5.78 9.96 17.46
CA LEU A 118 6.69 9.31 18.43
C LEU A 118 6.82 10.08 19.77
N LYS A 119 6.64 11.40 19.75
CA LYS A 119 6.68 12.25 20.96
C LYS A 119 5.58 11.94 21.96
N LYS A 120 4.43 11.42 21.48
CA LYS A 120 3.32 11.00 22.36
C LYS A 120 3.49 9.56 22.86
N LEU A 121 4.37 8.79 22.24
CA LEU A 121 4.68 7.40 22.54
C LEU A 121 5.95 7.27 23.42
N ALA A 122 6.23 8.23 24.30
CA ALA A 122 7.42 8.20 25.15
C ALA A 122 7.48 6.93 26.01
N ARG A 123 8.67 6.29 26.08
CA ARG A 123 8.93 5.03 26.80
C ARG A 123 8.10 3.83 26.33
N THR A 124 7.52 3.92 25.14
CA THR A 124 6.80 2.80 24.52
C THR A 124 7.51 2.31 23.28
N GLU A 125 7.41 1.02 23.03
CA GLU A 125 7.90 0.35 21.84
C GLU A 125 6.71 -0.23 21.07
N MET A 126 6.68 0.01 19.76
CA MET A 126 5.68 -0.54 18.86
C MET A 126 6.33 -1.49 17.87
N ASP A 127 5.79 -2.71 17.79
CA ASP A 127 6.23 -3.73 16.85
C ASP A 127 5.25 -3.79 15.66
N VAL A 128 5.77 -3.52 14.47
CA VAL A 128 5.04 -3.64 13.20
C VAL A 128 5.60 -4.81 12.42
N GLU A 129 4.79 -5.84 12.22
CA GLU A 129 5.13 -7.03 11.46
C GLU A 129 4.43 -6.98 10.09
N LEU A 130 5.22 -7.01 9.03
CA LEU A 130 4.75 -7.05 7.65
C LEU A 130 5.05 -8.40 7.03
N ASN A 131 4.02 -9.06 6.54
CA ASN A 131 4.12 -10.34 5.87
C ASN A 131 3.57 -10.22 4.44
N VAL A 132 4.43 -10.48 3.46
CA VAL A 132 4.02 -10.43 2.05
C VAL A 132 3.65 -11.83 1.59
N LEU A 133 2.36 -12.00 1.28
CA LEU A 133 1.76 -13.28 0.92
C LEU A 133 1.92 -13.56 -0.57
N SER A 134 1.83 -12.52 -1.40
CA SER A 134 2.01 -12.61 -2.84
C SER A 134 2.63 -11.34 -3.37
N ASP A 135 3.64 -11.47 -4.23
CA ASP A 135 4.33 -10.38 -4.89
C ASP A 135 4.01 -10.40 -6.39
N ASP A 136 3.38 -9.32 -6.87
CA ASP A 136 3.12 -9.04 -8.28
C ASP A 136 3.56 -7.62 -8.66
N GLY A 137 4.65 -7.12 -8.04
CA GLY A 137 5.20 -5.79 -8.27
C GLY A 137 4.59 -4.70 -7.39
N GLY A 138 5.39 -3.66 -7.08
CA GLY A 138 4.96 -2.55 -6.21
C GLY A 138 4.89 -2.92 -4.72
N VAL A 139 5.67 -3.91 -4.30
CA VAL A 139 5.70 -4.41 -2.92
C VAL A 139 5.92 -3.33 -1.87
N LEU A 140 6.88 -2.43 -2.10
CA LEU A 140 7.16 -1.34 -1.15
C LEU A 140 5.93 -0.44 -0.96
N ALA A 141 5.22 -0.13 -2.04
CA ALA A 141 3.99 0.65 -1.98
C ALA A 141 2.92 -0.11 -1.18
N ALA A 142 2.71 -1.39 -1.46
CA ALA A 142 1.75 -2.21 -0.71
C ALA A 142 2.08 -2.28 0.79
N CYS A 143 3.36 -2.43 1.15
CA CYS A 143 3.83 -2.45 2.54
C CYS A 143 3.57 -1.12 3.26
N LEU A 144 3.90 0.01 2.65
CA LEU A 144 3.68 1.33 3.23
C LEU A 144 2.20 1.61 3.50
N LEU A 145 1.33 1.25 2.55
CA LEU A 145 -0.11 1.40 2.70
C LEU A 145 -0.64 0.48 3.81
N ALA A 146 -0.23 -0.80 3.81
CA ALA A 146 -0.64 -1.77 4.82
C ALA A 146 -0.21 -1.36 6.23
N SER A 147 1.02 -0.86 6.40
CA SER A 147 1.49 -0.35 7.70
C SER A 147 0.71 0.87 8.16
N GLY A 148 0.49 1.85 7.28
CA GLY A 148 -0.30 3.05 7.63
C GLY A 148 -1.72 2.69 8.08
N LEU A 149 -2.36 1.75 7.37
CA LEU A 149 -3.71 1.27 7.70
C LEU A 149 -3.74 0.43 8.99
N ALA A 150 -2.72 -0.38 9.26
CA ALA A 150 -2.67 -1.20 10.47
C ALA A 150 -2.47 -0.35 11.73
N ILE A 151 -1.65 0.71 11.64
CA ILE A 151 -1.46 1.69 12.73
C ILE A 151 -2.75 2.48 12.95
N ALA A 152 -3.42 2.91 11.87
CA ALA A 152 -4.71 3.57 11.96
C ALA A 152 -5.76 2.67 12.65
N SER A 153 -5.80 1.39 12.29
CA SER A 153 -6.68 0.40 12.93
C SER A 153 -6.32 0.10 14.39
N ALA A 154 -5.07 0.33 14.80
CA ALA A 154 -4.62 0.18 16.18
C ALA A 154 -4.98 1.40 17.06
N ASN A 155 -5.64 2.42 16.49
CA ASN A 155 -5.96 3.69 17.15
C ASN A 155 -4.72 4.40 17.71
N ILE A 156 -3.60 4.28 17.02
CA ILE A 156 -2.34 4.93 17.41
C ILE A 156 -2.27 6.29 16.73
N GLU A 157 -1.77 7.27 17.46
CA GLU A 157 -1.71 8.64 16.98
C GLU A 157 -0.72 8.82 15.82
N MET A 158 -1.26 9.18 14.66
CA MET A 158 -0.54 9.43 13.42
C MET A 158 -0.96 10.79 12.84
N PHE A 159 -0.07 11.43 12.07
CA PHE A 159 -0.38 12.69 11.40
C PHE A 159 -1.41 12.50 10.28
N ASP A 160 -1.24 11.44 9.50
CA ASP A 160 -2.12 11.07 8.39
C ASP A 160 -1.81 9.66 7.89
N ILE A 161 -2.66 9.12 7.01
CA ILE A 161 -2.46 7.84 6.34
C ILE A 161 -1.41 8.00 5.23
N LEU A 162 -0.54 7.00 5.10
CA LEU A 162 0.43 6.94 4.01
C LEU A 162 -0.25 6.53 2.70
N LEU A 163 -0.03 7.33 1.65
CA LEU A 163 -0.46 6.99 0.30
C LEU A 163 0.77 6.74 -0.59
N PRO A 164 1.00 5.49 -0.98
CA PRO A 164 2.06 5.16 -1.89
C PRO A 164 1.55 4.98 -3.32
N CYS A 165 2.42 5.29 -4.27
CA CYS A 165 2.21 5.08 -5.69
C CYS A 165 3.49 4.53 -6.31
N ASN A 166 3.33 3.54 -7.17
CA ASN A 166 4.44 2.94 -7.90
C ASN A 166 4.30 3.29 -9.38
N ILE A 167 5.36 3.80 -10.00
CA ILE A 167 5.35 4.25 -11.38
C ILE A 167 6.53 3.67 -12.12
N LEU A 168 6.26 3.11 -13.29
CA LEU A 168 7.28 2.70 -14.23
C LEU A 168 7.44 3.75 -15.33
N ILE A 169 8.66 4.23 -15.49
CA ILE A 169 9.04 5.21 -16.49
C ILE A 169 9.87 4.48 -17.55
N PRO A 170 9.30 4.18 -18.72
CA PRO A 170 10.05 3.61 -19.84
C PRO A 170 11.02 4.66 -20.42
N THR A 171 12.28 4.28 -20.57
CA THR A 171 13.38 5.11 -21.11
C THR A 171 13.42 5.10 -22.65
N GLN A 172 12.37 4.61 -23.32
CA GLN A 172 12.23 4.73 -24.77
C GLN A 172 12.11 6.21 -25.19
N PRO A 173 12.50 6.58 -26.43
CA PRO A 173 13.08 7.89 -26.70
C PRO A 173 12.15 9.02 -26.29
N PRO A 174 12.73 10.16 -25.87
CA PRO A 174 11.98 11.28 -25.32
C PRO A 174 10.80 11.58 -26.23
N SER A 175 9.61 11.62 -25.63
CA SER A 175 8.46 12.24 -26.28
C SER A 175 8.92 13.60 -26.82
N PRO A 176 8.44 14.02 -28.02
CA PRO A 176 8.83 15.28 -28.59
C PRO A 176 8.66 16.40 -27.55
N PRO A 177 9.62 17.34 -27.45
CA PRO A 177 9.62 18.37 -26.43
C PRO A 177 8.28 19.12 -26.46
N GLY A 178 7.49 18.97 -25.40
CA GLY A 178 6.13 19.51 -25.28
C GLY A 178 5.06 18.48 -24.89
N PHE A 179 5.32 17.17 -25.00
CA PHE A 179 4.40 16.12 -24.54
C PHE A 179 4.84 15.50 -23.22
N PRO A 180 3.90 15.23 -22.28
CA PRO A 180 4.22 14.63 -21.00
C PRO A 180 4.88 13.25 -21.19
N PRO A 181 5.83 12.87 -20.32
CA PRO A 181 6.48 11.57 -20.40
C PRO A 181 5.42 10.47 -20.27
N ALA A 182 5.50 9.47 -21.13
CA ALA A 182 4.68 8.28 -20.99
C ALA A 182 5.16 7.52 -19.75
N PHE A 183 4.27 7.33 -18.79
CA PHE A 183 4.52 6.51 -17.60
C PHE A 183 3.39 5.51 -17.43
N ILE A 184 3.70 4.40 -16.76
CA ILE A 184 2.74 3.37 -16.39
C ILE A 184 2.58 3.44 -14.88
N LEU A 185 1.34 3.66 -14.45
CA LEU A 185 0.93 3.62 -13.05
C LEU A 185 0.77 2.17 -12.62
N ASP A 186 1.28 1.83 -11.44
CA ASP A 186 1.22 0.50 -10.82
C ASP A 186 1.58 -0.67 -11.74
N PRO A 187 2.85 -0.78 -12.16
CA PRO A 187 3.29 -1.87 -13.01
C PRO A 187 3.18 -3.22 -12.27
N ASP A 188 2.69 -4.23 -12.98
CA ASP A 188 2.74 -5.64 -12.59
C ASP A 188 4.16 -6.22 -12.77
N SER A 189 4.45 -7.33 -12.10
CA SER A 189 5.76 -7.98 -12.17
C SER A 189 6.14 -8.38 -13.60
N ALA A 190 5.18 -8.81 -14.42
CA ALA A 190 5.44 -9.15 -15.82
C ALA A 190 5.76 -7.92 -16.67
N THR A 191 5.11 -6.78 -16.42
CA THR A 191 5.45 -5.50 -17.05
C THR A 191 6.83 -5.02 -16.60
N ILE A 192 7.16 -5.11 -15.31
CA ILE A 192 8.51 -4.79 -14.82
C ILE A 192 9.55 -5.66 -15.54
N ALA A 193 9.33 -6.97 -15.66
CA ALA A 193 10.24 -7.87 -16.36
C ALA A 193 10.43 -7.52 -17.84
N LYS A 194 9.35 -7.14 -18.55
CA LYS A 194 9.41 -6.72 -19.96
C LYS A 194 10.24 -5.46 -20.17
N TYR A 195 10.18 -4.52 -19.23
CA TYR A 195 10.81 -3.20 -19.34
C TYR A 195 12.11 -3.07 -18.55
N SER A 196 12.51 -4.10 -17.78
CA SER A 196 13.63 -4.12 -16.84
C SER A 196 14.94 -3.55 -17.41
N SER A 197 15.25 -3.82 -18.67
CA SER A 197 16.49 -3.34 -19.30
C SER A 197 16.51 -1.85 -19.66
N LYS A 198 15.35 -1.18 -19.71
CA LYS A 198 15.20 0.20 -20.21
C LYS A 198 14.10 0.98 -19.47
N ALA A 199 13.91 0.72 -18.19
CA ALA A 199 12.95 1.49 -17.40
C ALA A 199 13.50 1.79 -16.02
N ALA A 200 12.94 2.84 -15.44
CA ALA A 200 13.15 3.23 -14.06
C ALA A 200 11.83 3.08 -13.32
N LEU A 201 11.91 2.47 -12.15
CA LEU A 201 10.82 2.33 -11.21
C LEU A 201 10.93 3.45 -10.18
N LEU A 202 9.85 4.18 -9.97
CA LEU A 202 9.72 5.20 -8.96
C LEU A 202 8.62 4.77 -7.98
N THR A 203 8.98 4.60 -6.71
CA THR A 203 8.01 4.48 -5.63
C THR A 203 7.95 5.79 -4.86
N LEU A 204 6.79 6.43 -4.84
CA LEU A 204 6.52 7.66 -4.10
C LEU A 204 5.58 7.36 -2.93
N ALA A 205 5.83 7.94 -1.77
CA ALA A 205 4.89 7.93 -0.64
C ALA A 205 4.61 9.35 -0.16
N ILE A 206 3.33 9.67 0.05
CA ILE A 206 2.90 11.00 0.46
C ILE A 206 2.00 10.96 1.70
N ILE A 207 1.96 12.10 2.39
CA ILE A 207 0.97 12.44 3.40
C ILE A 207 -0.01 13.45 2.77
N PRO A 208 -1.28 13.07 2.50
CA PRO A 208 -2.20 13.88 1.72
C PRO A 208 -2.63 15.19 2.41
N SER A 209 -2.84 15.20 3.73
CA SER A 209 -3.32 16.39 4.47
C SER A 209 -2.30 17.52 4.49
N ILE A 210 -1.01 17.19 4.52
CA ILE A 210 0.11 18.16 4.47
C ILE A 210 0.57 18.38 3.02
N GLY A 211 0.33 17.42 2.13
CA GLY A 211 0.84 17.42 0.76
C GLY A 211 2.36 17.22 0.70
N GLN A 212 2.95 16.54 1.69
CA GLN A 212 4.38 16.31 1.77
C GLN A 212 4.75 14.92 1.25
N ILE A 213 5.86 14.86 0.52
CA ILE A 213 6.48 13.61 0.10
C ILE A 213 7.34 13.08 1.25
N VAL A 214 7.06 11.84 1.67
CA VAL A 214 7.76 11.17 2.76
C VAL A 214 8.94 10.36 2.24
N LEU A 215 8.71 9.56 1.19
CA LEU A 215 9.69 8.66 0.62
C LEU A 215 9.65 8.75 -0.89
N THR A 216 10.82 8.70 -1.52
CA THR A 216 10.98 8.59 -2.97
C THR A 216 12.11 7.62 -3.25
N GLU A 217 11.78 6.44 -3.73
CA GLU A 217 12.76 5.44 -4.12
C GLU A 217 12.80 5.28 -5.64
N PHE A 218 13.99 5.41 -6.19
CA PHE A 218 14.26 5.12 -7.59
C PHE A 218 15.03 3.81 -7.69
N SER A 219 14.50 2.88 -8.49
CA SER A 219 15.17 1.63 -8.84
C SER A 219 15.28 1.52 -10.35
N GLY A 220 16.39 0.99 -10.85
CA GLY A 220 16.64 0.81 -12.28
C GLY A 220 17.56 1.86 -12.91
N CYS A 221 17.33 2.18 -14.18
CA CYS A 221 18.26 3.02 -14.95
C CYS A 221 18.17 4.51 -14.55
N PRO A 222 19.29 5.26 -14.63
CA PRO A 222 19.29 6.67 -14.29
C PRO A 222 18.45 7.48 -15.27
N LEU A 223 17.51 8.25 -14.72
CA LEU A 223 16.66 9.16 -15.48
C LEU A 223 17.29 10.56 -15.54
N PRO A 224 17.10 11.30 -16.65
CA PRO A 224 17.45 12.71 -16.69
C PRO A 224 16.54 13.53 -15.77
N LEU A 225 17.12 14.55 -15.14
CA LEU A 225 16.42 15.41 -14.18
C LEU A 225 15.16 16.08 -14.76
N SER A 226 15.17 16.40 -16.05
CA SER A 226 14.02 17.00 -16.74
C SER A 226 12.76 16.12 -16.70
N ILE A 227 12.91 14.80 -16.78
CA ILE A 227 11.81 13.85 -16.69
C ILE A 227 11.36 13.72 -15.23
N CYS A 228 12.30 13.65 -14.28
CA CYS A 228 11.99 13.56 -12.86
C CYS A 228 11.17 14.77 -12.36
N GLN A 229 11.47 15.97 -12.83
CA GLN A 229 10.73 17.19 -12.49
C GLN A 229 9.27 17.14 -12.95
N GLN A 230 8.98 16.45 -14.05
CA GLN A 230 7.61 16.33 -14.57
C GLN A 230 6.86 15.14 -13.96
N ILE A 231 7.57 14.05 -13.64
CA ILE A 231 6.92 12.83 -13.16
C ILE A 231 6.51 12.89 -11.69
N ILE A 232 7.28 13.55 -10.83
CA ILE A 232 6.97 13.62 -9.39
C ILE A 232 5.63 14.33 -9.13
N PRO A 233 5.32 15.48 -9.75
CA PRO A 233 3.99 16.08 -9.65
C PRO A 233 2.89 15.19 -10.21
N ALA A 234 3.11 14.52 -11.34
CA ALA A 234 2.13 13.59 -11.91
C ALA A 234 1.87 12.39 -10.98
N ALA A 235 2.92 11.90 -10.30
CA ALA A 235 2.83 10.84 -9.31
C ALA A 235 2.05 11.28 -8.07
N PHE A 236 2.28 12.51 -7.62
CA PHE A 236 1.55 13.13 -6.53
C PHE A 236 0.05 13.21 -6.83
N ASP A 237 -0.31 13.66 -8.04
CA ASP A 237 -1.71 13.71 -8.49
C ASP A 237 -2.36 12.32 -8.51
N CYS A 238 -1.60 11.28 -8.92
CA CYS A 238 -2.07 9.89 -8.86
C CYS A 238 -2.31 9.44 -7.41
N CYS A 239 -1.40 9.71 -6.48
CA CYS A 239 -1.61 9.40 -5.06
C CYS A 239 -2.89 10.07 -4.51
N MET A 240 -3.16 11.30 -4.90
CA MET A 240 -4.38 12.00 -4.46
C MET A 240 -5.66 11.36 -4.99
N GLN A 241 -5.62 10.71 -6.17
CA GLN A 241 -6.74 9.90 -6.66
C GLN A 241 -6.91 8.61 -5.86
N LEU A 242 -5.80 7.98 -5.43
CA LEU A 242 -5.85 6.80 -4.54
C LEU A 242 -6.51 7.16 -3.19
N TYR A 243 -6.29 8.38 -2.70
CA TYR A 243 -6.78 8.82 -1.39
C TYR A 243 -8.29 8.66 -1.21
N SER A 244 -9.10 9.01 -2.22
CA SER A 244 -10.57 8.91 -2.12
C SER A 244 -11.01 7.47 -1.89
N ASN A 245 -10.38 6.53 -2.58
CA ASN A 245 -10.69 5.12 -2.49
C ASN A 245 -10.27 4.56 -1.12
N VAL A 246 -9.06 4.88 -0.66
CA VAL A 246 -8.57 4.45 0.66
C VAL A 246 -9.47 4.99 1.77
N ARG A 247 -9.84 6.27 1.70
CA ARG A 247 -10.70 6.92 2.70
C ARG A 247 -12.09 6.31 2.75
N GLN A 248 -12.71 6.02 1.62
CA GLN A 248 -14.02 5.35 1.57
C GLN A 248 -13.95 3.96 2.21
N ASN A 249 -12.97 3.14 1.80
CA ASN A 249 -12.78 1.81 2.39
C ASN A 249 -12.58 1.85 3.92
N LEU A 250 -11.91 2.88 4.45
CA LEU A 250 -11.74 3.06 5.89
C LEU A 250 -13.05 3.38 6.59
N VAL A 251 -13.90 4.24 6.01
CA VAL A 251 -15.22 4.57 6.56
C VAL A 251 -16.12 3.33 6.54
N ASP A 252 -16.17 2.64 5.39
CA ASP A 252 -16.98 1.43 5.23
C ASP A 252 -16.55 0.33 6.23
N SER A 253 -15.23 0.13 6.41
CA SER A 253 -14.70 -0.84 7.37
C SER A 253 -15.03 -0.50 8.82
N LEU A 254 -15.22 0.78 9.16
CA LEU A 254 -15.62 1.20 10.50
C LEU A 254 -17.11 0.98 10.74
N GLU A 255 -17.95 1.26 9.74
CA GLU A 255 -19.39 0.99 9.81
C GLU A 255 -19.68 -0.51 9.99
N GLU A 256 -18.95 -1.38 9.26
CA GLU A 256 -19.06 -2.84 9.42
C GLU A 256 -18.68 -3.31 10.84
N LEU A 257 -17.75 -2.63 11.51
CA LEU A 257 -17.35 -2.99 12.88
C LEU A 257 -18.44 -2.61 13.89
N ASP A 258 -19.10 -1.47 13.72
CA ASP A 258 -20.18 -1.04 14.59
C ASP A 258 -21.39 -1.98 14.51
N ASP A 259 -21.75 -2.43 13.31
CA ASP A 259 -22.84 -3.40 13.11
C ASP A 259 -22.54 -4.76 13.77
N ASN A 260 -21.30 -5.23 13.68
CA ASN A 260 -20.90 -6.49 14.31
C ASN A 260 -20.97 -6.42 15.85
N LEU A 261 -20.65 -5.28 16.45
CA LEU A 261 -20.77 -5.07 17.89
C LEU A 261 -22.25 -5.09 18.34
N ILE A 262 -23.15 -4.55 17.52
CA ILE A 262 -24.60 -4.61 17.80
C ILE A 262 -25.07 -6.07 17.79
N VAL A 263 -24.65 -6.87 16.80
CA VAL A 263 -25.04 -8.28 16.68
C VAL A 263 -24.48 -9.14 17.82
N GLU A 264 -23.21 -8.96 18.21
CA GLU A 264 -22.63 -9.70 19.35
C GLU A 264 -23.35 -9.37 20.66
N ASN A 265 -23.71 -8.11 20.89
CA ASN A 265 -24.45 -7.71 22.09
C ASN A 265 -25.88 -8.26 22.12
N LEU A 266 -26.53 -8.38 20.95
CA LEU A 266 -27.87 -8.97 20.82
C LEU A 266 -27.90 -10.50 20.98
N MET A 267 -26.77 -11.20 20.80
CA MET A 267 -26.69 -12.66 21.00
C MET A 267 -26.42 -13.08 22.45
N ILE A 268 -26.20 -12.12 23.36
CA ILE A 268 -25.89 -12.38 24.78
C ILE A 268 -27.15 -12.28 25.68
N GLU A 269 -28.30 -11.86 25.15
CA GLU A 269 -29.61 -11.91 25.83
C GLU A 269 -30.40 -13.20 25.51
#